data_AF-A0ABD5SI74-F1
#
_entry.id   AF-A0ABD5SI74-F1
#
_cell.length_a   1.000
_cell.length_b   1.000
_cell.length_c   1.000
_cell.angle_alpha   90.00
_cell.angle_beta   90.00
_cell.angle_gamma   90.00
#
_symmetry.space_group_name_H-M   'P 1'
#
loop_
_entity.id
_entity.type
_entity.pdbx_description
1 polymer ?
#
loop_
_entity_poly.entity_id
_entity_poly.type
_entity_poly.pdbx_seq_one_letter_code
_entity_poly.pdbx_strand_id
1 'polypeptide(L)'
;EDVAVVGAFHNLAAARLANLDADLGIDTLVVADDEDAKGIVSDVAEGIEGLRVLDAGGLANAPEIEALTPLLINVASNNDGLHDLGIRFT
;
A
#
# COMPACT_ATOMS: atom_id res chain seq x y z
N GLU A 1 5.47 -22.34 -17.02
CA GLU A 1 4.96 -20.95 -17.05
C GLU A 1 5.29 -20.33 -15.72
N ASP A 2 5.87 -19.13 -15.74
CA ASP A 2 6.07 -18.34 -14.53
C ASP A 2 4.75 -17.70 -14.10
N VAL A 3 4.55 -17.55 -12.79
CA VAL A 3 3.35 -16.92 -12.22
C VAL A 3 3.58 -15.41 -12.18
N ALA A 4 2.64 -14.64 -12.72
CA ALA A 4 2.64 -13.19 -12.58
C ALA A 4 2.28 -12.81 -11.14
N VAL A 5 3.27 -12.35 -10.37
CA VAL A 5 3.11 -11.96 -8.95
C VAL A 5 3.14 -10.44 -8.84
N VAL A 6 2.26 -9.90 -8.02
CA VAL A 6 2.16 -8.46 -7.70
C VAL A 6 2.09 -8.29 -6.18
N GLY A 7 2.90 -7.39 -5.63
CA GLY A 7 2.81 -6.95 -4.24
C GLY A 7 2.14 -5.58 -4.15
N ALA A 8 1.11 -5.45 -3.31
CA ALA A 8 0.39 -4.20 -3.06
C ALA A 8 -0.32 -4.20 -1.69
N PHE A 9 -0.80 -3.03 -1.24
CA PHE A 9 -1.65 -2.84 -0.03
C PHE A 9 -1.02 -3.20 1.32
N HIS A 10 0.30 -3.40 1.39
CA HIS A 10 1.01 -3.82 2.61
C HIS A 10 0.80 -2.89 3.82
N ASN A 11 0.64 -1.60 3.56
CA ASN A 11 0.56 -0.51 4.54
C ASN A 11 -0.82 0.16 4.60
N LEU A 12 -1.84 -0.45 4.00
CA LEU A 12 -3.21 0.03 4.04
C LEU A 12 -3.87 -0.42 5.35
N ALA A 13 -4.13 0.53 6.25
CA ALA A 13 -4.77 0.22 7.52
C ALA A 13 -6.20 -0.32 7.33
N ALA A 14 -6.43 -1.58 7.69
CA ALA A 14 -7.70 -2.27 7.43
C ALA A 14 -8.91 -1.61 8.12
N ALA A 15 -8.75 -1.12 9.35
CA ALA A 15 -9.83 -0.45 10.07
C ALA A 15 -10.22 0.89 9.41
N ARG A 16 -9.23 1.65 8.90
CA ARG A 16 -9.48 2.88 8.15
C ARG A 16 -10.15 2.59 6.80
N LEU A 17 -9.70 1.55 6.08
CA LEU A 17 -10.32 1.12 4.82
C LEU A 17 -11.77 0.67 5.00
N ALA A 18 -12.09 0.00 6.11
CA ALA A 18 -13.44 -0.48 6.40
C ALA A 18 -14.41 0.64 6.82
N ASN A 19 -13.90 1.83 7.16
CA ASN A 19 -14.71 2.98 7.54
C ASN A 19 -15.05 3.81 6.29
N LEU A 20 -16.29 3.71 5.81
CA LEU A 20 -16.76 4.44 4.62
C LEU A 20 -16.81 5.96 4.78
N ASP A 21 -16.76 6.47 6.01
CA ASP A 21 -16.70 7.90 6.30
C ASP A 21 -15.25 8.42 6.41
N ALA A 22 -14.24 7.55 6.32
CA ALA A 22 -12.85 7.94 6.41
C ALA A 22 -12.32 8.48 5.07
N ASP A 23 -11.67 9.63 5.11
CA ASP A 23 -10.78 10.06 4.03
C ASP A 23 -9.49 9.25 4.11
N LEU A 24 -9.13 8.50 3.06
CA LEU A 24 -7.90 7.71 3.01
C LEU A 24 -6.67 8.59 2.80
N GLY A 25 -6.66 9.46 1.78
CA GLY A 25 -5.57 10.37 1.45
C GLY A 25 -4.15 9.77 1.54
N ILE A 26 -3.97 8.50 1.14
CA ILE A 26 -2.73 7.73 1.31
C ILE A 26 -2.30 7.10 -0.02
N ASP A 27 -1.03 6.68 -0.07
CA ASP A 27 -0.44 5.99 -1.20
C ASP A 27 -0.31 4.49 -0.92
N THR A 28 -0.62 3.67 -1.92
CA THR A 28 -0.23 2.26 -1.97
C THR A 28 0.90 2.08 -2.98
N LEU A 29 1.93 1.34 -2.58
CA LEU A 29 3.04 0.99 -3.45
C LEU A 29 2.73 -0.33 -4.14
N VAL A 30 3.00 -0.40 -5.45
CA VAL A 30 2.82 -1.61 -6.25
C VAL A 30 4.19 -2.06 -6.78
N VAL A 31 4.50 -3.34 -6.62
CA VAL A 31 5.72 -3.97 -7.17
C VAL A 31 5.34 -5.19 -8.01
N ALA A 32 5.91 -5.30 -9.21
CA ALA A 32 5.70 -6.44 -10.10
C ALA A 32 6.73 -6.42 -11.26
N ASP A 33 7.09 -7.60 -11.75
CA ASP A 33 7.94 -7.76 -12.94
C ASP A 33 7.11 -7.92 -14.23
N ASP A 34 5.83 -8.27 -14.10
CA ASP A 34 4.87 -8.35 -15.20
C ASP A 34 4.02 -7.07 -15.24
N GLU A 35 4.18 -6.28 -16.29
CA GLU A 35 3.54 -4.96 -16.42
C GLU A 35 2.01 -5.05 -16.61
N ASP A 36 1.51 -6.10 -17.26
CA ASP A 36 0.07 -6.29 -17.45
C ASP A 36 -0.60 -6.62 -16.11
N ALA A 37 -0.02 -7.51 -15.31
CA ALA A 37 -0.48 -7.83 -13.97
C ALA A 37 -0.37 -6.62 -13.03
N LYS A 38 0.72 -5.84 -13.12
CA LYS A 38 0.89 -4.57 -12.40
C LYS A 38 -0.25 -3.60 -12.71
N GLY A 39 -0.58 -3.46 -13.99
CA GLY A 39 -1.66 -2.59 -14.46
C GLY A 39 -3.02 -2.98 -13.87
N ILE A 40 -3.36 -4.27 -13.92
CA ILE A 40 -4.64 -4.78 -13.37
C ILE A 40 -4.78 -4.44 -11.88
N VAL A 41 -3.74 -4.69 -11.08
CA VAL A 41 -3.79 -4.40 -9.63
C VAL A 41 -3.80 -2.90 -9.36
N SER A 42 -3.09 -2.11 -10.17
CA SER A 42 -3.09 -0.64 -10.09
C SER A 42 -4.49 -0.09 -10.37
N ASP A 43 -5.18 -0.58 -11.40
CA ASP A 43 -6.55 -0.16 -11.72
C ASP A 43 -7.54 -0.49 -10.59
N VAL A 44 -7.38 -1.65 -9.94
CA VAL A 44 -8.19 -2.01 -8.77
C VAL A 44 -7.95 -1.04 -7.62
N ALA A 45 -6.69 -0.66 -7.36
CA ALA A 45 -6.33 0.26 -6.30
C ALA A 45 -6.79 1.70 -6.57
N GLU A 46 -6.61 2.21 -7.80
CA GLU A 46 -7.10 3.53 -8.23
C GLU A 46 -8.64 3.61 -8.23
N GLY A 47 -9.34 2.48 -8.25
CA GLY A 47 -10.78 2.41 -8.04
C GLY A 47 -11.23 2.74 -6.60
N ILE A 48 -10.31 2.79 -5.63
CA ILE A 48 -10.59 3.12 -4.23
C ILE A 48 -10.41 4.62 -4.01
N GLU A 49 -11.49 5.33 -3.70
CA GLU A 49 -11.45 6.78 -3.46
C GLU A 49 -10.46 7.14 -2.33
N GLY A 50 -9.56 8.08 -2.61
CA GLY A 50 -8.56 8.55 -1.66
C GLY A 50 -7.31 7.66 -1.55
N LEU A 51 -7.21 6.57 -2.32
CA LEU A 51 -5.99 5.76 -2.46
C LEU A 51 -5.30 6.10 -3.78
N ARG A 52 -4.02 6.50 -3.73
CA ARG A 52 -3.21 6.74 -4.93
C ARG A 52 -2.20 5.62 -5.12
N VAL A 53 -2.05 5.13 -6.34
CA VAL A 53 -1.05 4.11 -6.67
C VAL A 53 0.29 4.77 -7.01
N LEU A 54 1.37 4.19 -6.50
CA LEU A 54 2.73 4.53 -6.90
C LEU A 54 3.47 3.25 -7.30
N ASP A 55 4.03 3.23 -8.51
CA ASP A 55 4.89 2.13 -8.98
C ASP A 55 6.23 2.19 -8.23
N ALA A 56 6.54 1.11 -7.51
CA ALA A 56 7.78 0.95 -6.76
C ALA A 56 8.78 0.03 -7.49
N GLY A 57 8.53 -0.31 -8.75
CA GLY A 57 9.41 -1.10 -9.61
C GLY A 57 9.14 -2.60 -9.57
N GLY A 58 10.20 -3.39 -9.76
CA GLY A 58 10.13 -4.85 -9.82
C GLY A 58 9.97 -5.51 -8.45
N LEU A 59 9.72 -6.83 -8.45
CA LEU A 59 9.51 -7.62 -7.22
C LEU A 59 10.70 -7.62 -6.27
N ALA A 60 11.90 -7.34 -6.78
CA ALA A 60 13.11 -7.22 -5.97
C ALA A 60 13.01 -6.14 -4.87
N ASN A 61 12.14 -5.14 -5.02
CA ASN A 61 11.91 -4.09 -4.03
C ASN A 61 10.85 -4.44 -2.97
N ALA A 62 10.23 -5.62 -3.05
CA ALA A 62 9.19 -6.05 -2.10
C ALA A 62 9.64 -6.02 -0.63
N PRO A 63 10.86 -6.46 -0.26
CA PRO A 63 11.30 -6.43 1.13
C PRO A 63 11.29 -5.03 1.77
N GLU A 64 11.68 -4.00 1.02
CA GLU A 64 11.66 -2.61 1.47
C GLU A 64 10.22 -2.12 1.68
N ILE A 65 9.30 -2.50 0.79
CA ILE A 65 7.88 -2.11 0.89
C ILE A 65 7.21 -2.82 2.08
N GLU A 66 7.42 -4.12 2.23
CA GLU A 66 6.88 -4.92 3.33
C GLU A 66 7.41 -4.46 4.70
N ALA A 67 8.65 -3.97 4.75
CA ALA A 67 9.26 -3.43 5.97
C ALA A 67 8.62 -2.12 6.45
N LEU A 68 7.82 -1.43 5.63
CA LEU A 68 7.08 -0.24 6.06
C LEU A 68 5.99 -0.56 7.08
N THR A 69 5.36 -1.74 6.99
CA THR A 69 4.29 -2.14 7.92
C THR A 69 4.75 -2.22 9.37
N PRO A 70 5.83 -2.96 9.72
CA PRO A 70 6.34 -2.96 11.09
C PRO A 70 6.86 -1.58 11.52
N LEU A 71 7.37 -0.76 10.60
CA LEU A 71 7.74 0.63 10.91
C LEU A 71 6.50 1.44 11.35
N LEU A 72 5.40 1.38 10.59
CA LEU A 72 4.15 2.08 10.94
C LEU A 72 3.56 1.61 12.27
N ILE A 73 3.61 0.30 12.54
CA ILE A 73 3.19 -0.26 13.83
C ILE A 73 4.03 0.32 14.98
N ASN A 74 5.35 0.40 14.80
CA ASN A 74 6.25 1.00 15.79
C ASN A 74 5.96 2.50 15.99
N VAL A 75 5.71 3.25 14.91
CA VAL A 75 5.35 4.68 15.01
C VAL A 75 4.05 4.84 15.80
N ALA A 76 3.01 4.07 15.49
CA ALA A 76 1.75 4.10 16.22
C ALA A 76 1.93 3.72 17.71
N SER A 77 2.73 2.69 18.00
CA SER A 77 2.93 2.20 19.37
C SER A 77 3.72 3.18 20.27
N ASN A 78 4.54 4.05 19.68
CA ASN A 78 5.39 5.00 20.43
C ASN A 78 4.82 6.42 20.49
N ASN A 79 3.65 6.69 19.90
CA ASN A 79 3.05 8.03 19.86
C ASN A 79 1.56 7.96 20.19
N ASP A 80 1.16 8.60 21.28
CA ASP A 80 -0.22 8.61 21.74
C ASP A 80 -1.17 9.23 20.71
N GLY A 81 -2.32 8.58 20.49
CA GLY A 81 -3.36 9.04 19.57
C GLY A 81 -3.11 8.70 18.10
N LEU A 82 -2.00 8.04 17.76
CA LEU A 82 -1.76 7.52 16.42
C LEU A 82 -2.27 6.08 16.28
N HIS A 83 -3.26 5.90 15.41
CA HIS A 83 -3.80 4.60 15.02
C HIS A 83 -4.05 4.58 13.51
N ASP A 84 -4.11 3.38 12.93
CA ASP A 84 -4.49 3.17 11.53
C ASP A 84 -3.70 4.03 10.52
N LEU A 85 -2.39 4.11 10.75
CA LEU A 85 -1.47 4.91 9.94
C LEU A 85 -1.37 4.37 8.52
N GLY A 86 -1.28 5.31 7.57
CA GLY A 86 -0.83 5.06 6.21
C GLY A 86 0.30 6.03 5.86
N ILE A 87 0.78 5.97 4.62
CA ILE A 87 1.84 6.87 4.14
C ILE A 87 1.36 7.69 2.95
N ARG A 88 2.00 8.84 2.75
CA ARG A 88 1.85 9.64 1.55
C ARG A 88 3.19 10.28 1.20
N PHE A 89 3.62 10.12 -0.04
CA PHE A 89 4.82 10.71 -0.60
C PHE A 89 4.47 12.04 -1.30
N THR A 90 5.34 13.04 -1.18
CA THR A 90 5.16 14.41 -1.70
C THR A 90 6.26 14.80 -2.66
#